data_AF-A0A854ZFZ8-F1
#
_entry.id   AF-A0A854ZFZ8-F1
#
_cell.length_a   1.000
_cell.length_b   1.000
_cell.length_c   1.000
_cell.angle_alpha   90.00
_cell.angle_beta   90.00
_cell.angle_gamma   90.00
#
_symmetry.space_group_name_H-M   'P 1'
#
loop_
_entity.id
_entity.type
_entity.pdbx_description
1 polymer ?
#
loop_
_entity_poly.entity_id
_entity_poly.type
_entity_poly.pdbx_seq_one_letter_code
_entity_poly.pdbx_strand_id
1 'polypeptide(L)'
;MLKRLLDYNDGEEMDIVVLIKNSQLRNNKKNNLYLAMQFGDGSGEIRGNYWDANNQDAATFSTGTIVELNGKREEYQGRPQIRIYSLRVVGPQEGYELDQFIKSAPEPINEMEQEINNFVAQIQNKTWKTIVEYLLKKWGKRFYDYPAGKSNHHAVRGGLAFHTLSMLKDAKGLADNYEQVNRSLLYAGCILHDMGKVLELTGPAATQYTAEGNLVGHLVLIDEQIMLAANELNFDLESEDLLLLRHMVLSHHGKFEYGSPKLPALLEAELLHRIDDLDATVYAVTNALQHTPKGQFTEPLLSQDGKRYYHPKHDPALEKARHLE
;
A
#
# COMPACT_ATOMS: atom_id res chain seq x y z
N MET A 1 -16.07 -24.24 6.66
CA MET A 1 -15.31 -23.07 6.21
C MET A 1 -16.17 -22.40 5.15
N LEU A 2 -16.55 -21.13 5.31
CA LEU A 2 -17.31 -20.40 4.28
C LEU A 2 -16.43 -20.27 3.03
N LYS A 3 -17.00 -20.47 1.84
CA LYS A 3 -16.25 -20.31 0.57
C LYS A 3 -15.87 -18.84 0.40
N ARG A 4 -14.62 -18.58 -0.01
CA ARG A 4 -14.16 -17.25 -0.42
C ARG A 4 -14.48 -16.99 -1.89
N LEU A 5 -14.38 -15.74 -2.32
CA LEU A 5 -14.77 -15.25 -3.63
C LEU A 5 -14.21 -16.08 -4.79
N LEU A 6 -12.91 -16.42 -4.74
CA LEU A 6 -12.26 -17.18 -5.81
C LEU A 6 -12.47 -18.70 -5.72
N ASP A 7 -13.07 -19.22 -4.63
CA ASP A 7 -13.33 -20.65 -4.42
C ASP A 7 -14.58 -21.15 -5.16
N TYR A 8 -15.45 -20.25 -5.62
CA TYR A 8 -16.65 -20.58 -6.41
C TYR A 8 -16.26 -21.00 -7.84
N ASN A 9 -16.88 -22.03 -8.39
CA ASN A 9 -16.60 -22.48 -9.75
C ASN A 9 -17.48 -21.76 -10.79
N ASP A 10 -17.12 -21.86 -12.07
CA ASP A 10 -17.99 -21.36 -13.14
C ASP A 10 -19.37 -22.04 -13.07
N GLY A 11 -20.43 -21.24 -13.20
CA GLY A 11 -21.81 -21.69 -13.08
C GLY A 11 -22.34 -21.83 -11.65
N GLU A 12 -21.51 -21.63 -10.63
CA GLU A 12 -21.90 -21.76 -9.22
C GLU A 12 -22.61 -20.49 -8.72
N GLU A 13 -23.73 -20.67 -8.00
CA GLU A 13 -24.40 -19.60 -7.29
C GLU A 13 -23.64 -19.24 -6.01
N MET A 14 -23.68 -17.96 -5.65
CA MET A 14 -22.99 -17.42 -4.47
C MET A 14 -23.91 -16.50 -3.69
N ASP A 15 -23.78 -16.59 -2.38
CA ASP A 15 -24.30 -15.65 -1.41
C ASP A 15 -23.15 -15.35 -0.44
N ILE A 16 -22.53 -14.19 -0.61
CA ILE A 16 -21.24 -13.89 0.02
C ILE A 16 -21.14 -12.40 0.35
N VAL A 17 -20.49 -12.10 1.47
CA VAL A 17 -20.13 -10.73 1.82
C VAL A 17 -18.77 -10.39 1.22
N VAL A 18 -18.70 -9.28 0.49
CA VAL A 18 -17.51 -8.82 -0.25
C VAL A 18 -17.36 -7.30 -0.16
N LEU A 19 -16.14 -6.82 -0.39
CA LEU A 19 -15.84 -5.39 -0.53
C LEU A 19 -16.00 -4.95 -1.99
N ILE A 20 -16.67 -3.82 -2.22
CA ILE A 20 -16.65 -3.15 -3.52
C ILE A 20 -15.30 -2.43 -3.68
N LYS A 21 -14.40 -3.01 -4.47
CA LYS A 21 -13.06 -2.47 -4.77
C LYS A 21 -13.08 -1.34 -5.79
N ASN A 22 -14.07 -1.34 -6.68
CA ASN A 22 -14.30 -0.27 -7.65
C ASN A 22 -15.78 -0.27 -8.05
N SER A 23 -16.35 0.91 -8.27
CA SER A 23 -17.70 1.08 -8.79
C SER A 23 -17.77 2.36 -9.62
N GLN A 24 -18.18 2.22 -10.89
CA GLN A 24 -18.27 3.33 -11.84
C GLN A 24 -19.61 3.32 -12.56
N LEU A 25 -20.35 4.42 -12.46
CA LEU A 25 -21.56 4.64 -13.23
C LEU A 25 -21.20 4.89 -14.71
N ARG A 26 -21.73 4.05 -15.59
CA ARG A 26 -21.45 4.08 -17.03
C ARG A 26 -22.73 3.90 -17.84
N ASN A 27 -22.68 4.32 -19.10
CA ASN A 27 -23.73 4.05 -20.08
C ASN A 27 -23.41 2.77 -20.86
N ASN A 28 -24.39 1.90 -21.03
CA ASN A 28 -24.28 0.75 -21.94
C ASN A 28 -24.54 1.20 -23.39
N LYS A 29 -24.46 0.26 -24.35
CA LYS A 29 -24.70 0.56 -25.78
C LYS A 29 -26.09 1.13 -26.10
N LYS A 30 -27.07 0.93 -25.22
CA LYS A 30 -28.45 1.44 -25.31
C LYS A 30 -28.65 2.73 -24.50
N ASN A 31 -27.57 3.32 -23.97
CA ASN A 31 -27.58 4.50 -23.12
C ASN A 31 -28.29 4.34 -21.77
N ASN A 32 -28.53 3.10 -21.32
CA ASN A 32 -28.98 2.86 -19.95
C ASN A 32 -27.77 2.87 -19.01
N LEU A 33 -27.98 3.41 -17.82
CA LEU A 33 -26.99 3.45 -16.76
C LEU A 33 -26.78 2.06 -16.14
N TYR A 34 -25.53 1.76 -15.80
CA TYR A 34 -25.14 0.57 -15.03
C TYR A 34 -23.90 0.89 -14.20
N LEU A 35 -23.67 0.14 -13.12
CA LEU A 35 -22.41 0.19 -12.39
C LEU A 35 -21.48 -0.89 -12.93
N ALA A 36 -20.32 -0.48 -13.45
CA ALA A 36 -19.19 -1.38 -13.70
C ALA A 36 -18.43 -1.55 -12.38
N MET A 37 -18.47 -2.76 -11.82
CA MET A 37 -18.00 -3.02 -10.46
C MET A 37 -16.87 -4.07 -10.43
N GLN A 38 -16.08 -3.99 -9.38
CA GLN A 38 -15.11 -5.00 -9.00
C GLN A 38 -15.29 -5.30 -7.52
N PHE A 39 -15.42 -6.58 -7.20
CA PHE A 39 -15.58 -7.09 -5.84
C PHE A 39 -14.29 -7.77 -5.42
N GLY A 40 -14.00 -7.74 -4.12
CA GLY A 40 -12.85 -8.43 -3.56
C GLY A 40 -13.09 -8.92 -2.14
N ASP A 41 -12.31 -9.94 -1.78
CA ASP A 41 -12.10 -10.41 -0.42
C ASP A 41 -10.62 -10.82 -0.25
N GLY A 42 -10.27 -11.46 0.87
CA GLY A 42 -8.90 -11.95 1.11
C GLY A 42 -8.40 -13.00 0.09
N SER A 43 -9.25 -13.58 -0.76
CA SER A 43 -8.83 -14.53 -1.81
C SER A 43 -8.46 -13.85 -3.13
N GLY A 44 -8.98 -12.65 -3.41
CA GLY A 44 -8.68 -11.90 -4.64
C GLY A 44 -9.85 -11.06 -5.12
N GLU A 45 -9.93 -10.83 -6.43
CA GLU A 45 -10.89 -9.90 -7.04
C GLU A 45 -11.61 -10.50 -8.25
N ILE A 46 -12.89 -10.16 -8.43
CA ILE A 46 -13.69 -10.52 -9.61
C ILE A 46 -14.59 -9.36 -10.03
N ARG A 47 -14.89 -9.26 -11.33
CA ARG A 47 -15.72 -8.16 -11.88
C ARG A 47 -17.19 -8.53 -11.89
N GLY A 48 -18.07 -7.54 -11.83
CA GLY A 48 -19.51 -7.72 -12.04
C GLY A 48 -20.16 -6.41 -12.49
N ASN A 49 -21.26 -6.51 -13.22
CA ASN A 49 -22.02 -5.33 -13.66
C ASN A 49 -23.39 -5.32 -12.97
N TYR A 50 -23.70 -4.23 -12.29
CA TYR A 50 -25.03 -3.97 -11.73
C TYR A 50 -25.83 -3.17 -12.76
N TRP A 51 -26.72 -3.86 -13.47
CA TRP A 51 -27.47 -3.30 -14.59
C TRP A 51 -28.64 -2.42 -14.13
N ASP A 52 -29.08 -1.53 -15.03
CA ASP A 52 -30.22 -0.62 -14.83
C ASP A 52 -30.10 0.23 -13.55
N ALA A 53 -28.86 0.65 -13.26
CA ALA A 53 -28.52 1.46 -12.10
C ALA A 53 -29.00 2.91 -12.24
N ASN A 54 -29.11 3.61 -11.11
CA ASN A 54 -29.35 5.06 -11.07
C ASN A 54 -28.31 5.78 -10.19
N ASN A 55 -28.43 7.10 -10.05
CA ASN A 55 -27.50 7.91 -9.25
C ASN A 55 -27.53 7.56 -7.75
N GLN A 56 -28.67 7.11 -7.21
CA GLN A 56 -28.76 6.66 -5.83
C GLN A 56 -28.00 5.35 -5.64
N ASP A 57 -28.11 4.40 -6.59
CA ASP A 57 -27.33 3.17 -6.56
C ASP A 57 -25.83 3.47 -6.62
N ALA A 58 -25.41 4.45 -7.43
CA ALA A 58 -24.01 4.87 -7.51
C ALA A 58 -23.48 5.44 -6.18
N ALA A 59 -24.32 6.16 -5.43
CA ALA A 59 -23.96 6.66 -4.11
C ALA A 59 -23.89 5.52 -3.06
N THR A 60 -24.88 4.62 -3.09
CA THR A 60 -25.01 3.50 -2.15
C THR A 60 -23.94 2.43 -2.35
N PHE A 61 -23.73 1.99 -3.59
CA PHE A 61 -22.76 0.96 -3.97
C PHE A 61 -21.46 1.58 -4.46
N SER A 62 -20.95 2.53 -3.69
CA SER A 62 -19.68 3.21 -3.95
C SER A 62 -18.48 2.37 -3.54
N THR A 63 -17.29 2.81 -3.95
CA THR A 63 -16.04 2.12 -3.65
C THR A 63 -15.76 2.14 -2.15
N GLY A 64 -15.36 1.00 -1.58
CA GLY A 64 -15.14 0.84 -0.14
C GLY A 64 -16.35 0.28 0.64
N THR A 65 -17.52 0.17 0.00
CA THR A 65 -18.72 -0.37 0.64
C THR A 65 -18.64 -1.90 0.73
N ILE A 66 -18.93 -2.44 1.91
CA ILE A 66 -19.11 -3.88 2.14
C ILE A 66 -20.56 -4.24 1.78
N VAL A 67 -20.72 -5.25 0.95
CA VAL A 67 -22.03 -5.70 0.46
C VAL A 67 -22.18 -7.20 0.58
N GLU A 68 -23.40 -7.62 0.89
CA GLU A 68 -23.87 -8.98 0.66
C GLU A 68 -24.25 -9.07 -0.82
N LEU A 69 -23.54 -9.94 -1.53
CA LEU A 69 -23.67 -10.19 -2.94
C LEU A 69 -24.33 -11.54 -3.15
N ASN A 70 -25.50 -11.51 -3.78
CA ASN A 70 -26.16 -12.69 -4.31
C ASN A 70 -26.01 -12.70 -5.83
N GLY A 71 -25.55 -13.81 -6.38
CA GLY A 71 -25.29 -13.90 -7.81
C GLY A 71 -24.77 -15.25 -8.24
N LYS A 72 -24.18 -15.27 -9.43
CA LYS A 72 -23.61 -16.46 -10.04
C LYS A 72 -22.28 -16.15 -10.71
N ARG A 73 -21.28 -16.99 -10.48
CA ARG A 73 -20.01 -16.90 -11.22
C ARG A 73 -20.24 -17.37 -12.64
N GLU A 74 -19.87 -16.54 -13.59
CA GLU A 74 -19.97 -16.84 -15.02
C GLU A 74 -18.68 -16.44 -15.72
N GLU A 75 -18.38 -17.07 -16.85
CA GLU A 75 -17.33 -16.64 -17.75
C GLU A 75 -17.87 -15.79 -18.89
N TYR A 76 -17.24 -14.63 -19.15
CA TYR A 76 -17.55 -13.79 -20.31
C TYR A 76 -16.27 -13.45 -21.07
N GLN A 77 -16.22 -13.87 -22.34
CA GLN A 77 -15.06 -13.67 -23.22
C GLN A 77 -13.75 -14.17 -22.60
N GLY A 78 -13.76 -15.35 -21.98
CA GLY A 78 -12.56 -15.94 -21.36
C GLY A 78 -12.20 -15.34 -20.00
N ARG A 79 -13.05 -14.50 -19.42
CA ARG A 79 -12.78 -13.83 -18.13
C ARG A 79 -13.88 -14.12 -17.11
N PRO A 80 -13.53 -14.52 -15.88
CA PRO A 80 -14.49 -14.67 -14.80
C PRO A 80 -15.18 -13.33 -14.48
N GLN A 81 -16.50 -13.40 -14.29
CA GLN A 81 -17.32 -12.31 -13.79
C GLN A 81 -18.42 -12.85 -12.87
N ILE A 82 -19.10 -11.95 -12.18
CA ILE A 82 -20.31 -12.22 -11.42
C ILE A 82 -21.49 -11.65 -12.19
N ARG A 83 -22.47 -12.50 -12.47
CA ARG A 83 -23.83 -12.07 -12.78
C ARG A 83 -24.54 -11.78 -11.47
N ILE A 84 -24.76 -10.49 -11.20
CA ILE A 84 -25.35 -10.02 -9.94
C ILE A 84 -26.88 -10.20 -10.01
N TYR A 85 -27.45 -10.79 -8.97
CA TYR A 85 -28.91 -10.87 -8.77
C TYR A 85 -29.38 -9.77 -7.82
N SER A 86 -28.67 -9.56 -6.71
CA SER A 86 -28.93 -8.45 -5.79
C SER A 86 -27.69 -8.05 -5.00
N LEU A 87 -27.66 -6.79 -4.55
CA LEU A 87 -26.69 -6.27 -3.60
C LEU A 87 -27.42 -5.64 -2.42
N ARG A 88 -26.90 -5.88 -1.21
CA ARG A 88 -27.34 -5.21 0.01
C ARG A 88 -26.12 -4.66 0.75
N VAL A 89 -26.19 -3.41 1.19
CA VAL A 89 -25.15 -2.84 2.05
C VAL A 89 -25.14 -3.56 3.39
N VAL A 90 -23.95 -3.97 3.82
CA VAL A 90 -23.72 -4.52 5.15
C VAL A 90 -23.44 -3.37 6.10
N GLY A 91 -24.29 -3.23 7.12
CA GLY A 91 -24.17 -2.17 8.12
C GLY A 91 -23.11 -2.47 9.18
N PRO A 92 -22.58 -1.44 9.87
CA PRO A 92 -21.58 -1.61 10.93
C PRO A 92 -22.02 -2.51 12.09
N GLN A 93 -23.32 -2.66 12.30
CA GLN A 93 -23.92 -3.48 13.36
C GLN A 93 -23.88 -4.98 13.06
N GLU A 94 -23.56 -5.37 11.82
CA GLU A 94 -23.56 -6.77 11.38
C GLU A 94 -22.24 -7.50 11.73
N GLY A 95 -21.28 -6.80 12.35
CA GLY A 95 -20.11 -7.42 12.99
C GLY A 95 -19.02 -7.91 12.03
N TYR A 96 -19.01 -7.44 10.78
CA TYR A 96 -17.96 -7.74 9.82
C TYR A 96 -16.78 -6.77 9.99
N GLU A 97 -15.58 -7.34 10.14
CA GLU A 97 -14.34 -6.58 10.25
C GLU A 97 -13.68 -6.43 8.87
N LEU A 98 -13.02 -5.29 8.64
CA LEU A 98 -12.47 -4.93 7.34
C LEU A 98 -11.38 -5.90 6.85
N ASP A 99 -10.62 -6.46 7.80
CA ASP A 99 -9.53 -7.42 7.59
C ASP A 99 -9.99 -8.73 6.92
N GLN A 100 -11.28 -9.06 7.01
CA GLN A 100 -11.85 -10.22 6.32
C GLN A 100 -11.92 -10.04 4.81
N PHE A 101 -11.88 -8.78 4.34
CA PHE A 101 -12.11 -8.44 2.92
C PHE A 101 -10.89 -7.84 2.22
N ILE A 102 -9.82 -7.55 2.96
CA ILE A 102 -8.59 -7.00 2.39
C ILE A 102 -7.36 -7.74 2.89
N LYS A 103 -6.39 -7.89 2.00
CA LYS A 103 -5.04 -8.36 2.34
C LYS A 103 -4.39 -7.41 3.33
N SER A 104 -3.61 -7.97 4.24
CA SER A 104 -2.92 -7.23 5.30
C SER A 104 -1.44 -7.62 5.34
N ALA A 105 -0.60 -6.71 5.83
CA ALA A 105 0.80 -7.00 6.07
C ALA A 105 0.95 -8.20 7.03
N PRO A 106 2.05 -8.97 6.91
CA PRO A 106 2.24 -10.19 7.70
C PRO A 106 2.65 -9.94 9.15
N GLU A 107 3.04 -8.71 9.48
CA GLU A 107 3.42 -8.30 10.83
C GLU A 107 2.25 -7.57 11.51
N PRO A 108 1.90 -7.91 12.76
CA PRO A 108 0.87 -7.19 13.52
C PRO A 108 1.22 -5.71 13.72
N ILE A 109 0.22 -4.84 13.61
CA ILE A 109 0.39 -3.38 13.74
C ILE A 109 1.10 -2.99 15.04
N ASN A 110 0.73 -3.59 16.16
CA ASN A 110 1.32 -3.31 17.47
C ASN A 110 2.79 -3.72 17.55
N GLU A 111 3.19 -4.80 16.87
CA GLU A 111 4.59 -5.22 16.80
C GLU A 111 5.39 -4.24 15.92
N MET A 112 4.84 -3.87 14.75
CA MET A 112 5.46 -2.88 13.86
C MET A 112 5.65 -1.53 14.57
N GLU A 113 4.64 -1.05 15.29
CA GLU A 113 4.71 0.19 16.08
C GLU A 113 5.81 0.12 17.13
N GLN A 114 5.92 -0.99 17.87
CA GLN A 114 6.97 -1.16 18.86
C GLN A 114 8.36 -1.17 18.21
N GLU A 115 8.55 -1.90 17.12
CA GLU A 115 9.84 -1.98 16.44
C GLU A 115 10.25 -0.63 15.83
N ILE A 116 9.34 0.08 15.15
CA ILE A 116 9.61 1.42 14.60
C ILE A 116 9.97 2.39 15.73
N ASN A 117 9.27 2.36 16.86
CA ASN A 117 9.61 3.19 18.02
C ASN A 117 11.01 2.88 18.59
N ASN A 118 11.48 1.63 18.51
CA ASN A 118 12.85 1.29 18.88
C ASN A 118 13.89 1.93 17.94
N PHE A 119 13.58 2.09 16.65
CA PHE A 119 14.42 2.82 15.71
C PHE A 119 14.37 4.34 15.96
N VAL A 120 13.19 4.90 16.23
CA VAL A 120 13.02 6.31 16.62
C VAL A 120 13.88 6.65 17.84
N ALA A 121 13.91 5.74 18.84
CA ALA A 121 14.72 5.92 20.05
C ALA A 121 16.22 6.06 19.77
N GLN A 122 16.72 5.49 18.67
CA GLN A 122 18.13 5.53 18.24
C GLN A 122 18.50 6.80 17.46
N ILE A 123 17.54 7.63 17.06
CA ILE A 123 17.82 8.93 16.42
C ILE A 123 18.40 9.87 17.48
N GLN A 124 19.67 10.25 17.33
CA GLN A 124 20.40 11.08 18.31
C GLN A 124 20.21 12.57 18.08
N ASN A 125 20.04 12.99 16.82
CA ASN A 125 19.72 14.38 16.50
C ASN A 125 18.33 14.73 17.04
N LYS A 126 18.27 15.75 17.91
CA LYS A 126 17.02 16.14 18.60
C LYS A 126 15.98 16.71 17.64
N THR A 127 16.39 17.49 16.64
CA THR A 127 15.50 18.09 15.64
C THR A 127 14.76 17.00 14.88
N TRP A 128 15.51 16.07 14.28
CA TRP A 128 14.93 14.98 13.49
C TRP A 128 14.06 14.06 14.34
N LYS A 129 14.53 13.66 15.53
CA LYS A 129 13.76 12.79 16.42
C LYS A 129 12.42 13.43 16.80
N THR A 130 12.43 14.69 17.20
CA THR A 130 11.21 15.40 17.63
C THR A 130 10.21 15.53 16.48
N ILE A 131 10.68 15.81 15.26
CA ILE A 131 9.81 15.88 14.08
C ILE A 131 9.21 14.51 13.75
N VAL A 132 10.03 13.46 13.78
CA VAL A 132 9.56 12.08 13.55
C VAL A 132 8.51 11.68 14.58
N GLU A 133 8.77 11.89 15.87
CA GLU A 133 7.82 11.60 16.95
C GLU A 133 6.52 12.40 16.81
N TYR A 134 6.62 13.69 16.47
CA TYR A 134 5.46 14.55 16.25
C TYR A 134 4.60 14.05 15.08
N LEU A 135 5.21 13.73 13.94
CA LEU A 135 4.49 13.27 12.75
C LEU A 135 3.91 11.85 12.93
N LEU A 136 4.63 10.93 13.58
CA LEU A 136 4.09 9.62 13.96
C LEU A 136 2.92 9.76 14.93
N LYS A 137 2.97 10.70 15.88
CA LYS A 137 1.83 10.97 16.76
C LYS A 137 0.63 11.53 15.98
N LYS A 138 0.87 12.46 15.05
CA LYS A 138 -0.18 13.11 14.25
C LYS A 138 -0.84 12.15 13.26
N TRP A 139 -0.04 11.32 12.58
CA TRP A 139 -0.48 10.48 11.47
C TRP A 139 -0.49 8.98 11.77
N GLY A 140 -0.06 8.56 12.96
CA GLY A 140 0.19 7.15 13.32
C GLY A 140 -0.95 6.21 12.98
N LYS A 141 -2.19 6.56 13.34
CA LYS A 141 -3.35 5.74 13.00
C LYS A 141 -3.45 5.44 11.51
N ARG A 142 -3.18 6.41 10.64
CA ARG A 142 -3.17 6.20 9.19
C ARG A 142 -1.90 5.50 8.74
N PHE A 143 -0.74 5.91 9.24
CA PHE A 143 0.56 5.35 8.89
C PHE A 143 0.63 3.83 9.09
N TYR A 144 0.09 3.33 10.21
CA TYR A 144 0.06 1.90 10.52
C TYR A 144 -1.07 1.11 9.85
N ASP A 145 -2.06 1.79 9.25
CA ASP A 145 -3.23 1.14 8.66
C ASP A 145 -3.21 1.18 7.13
N TYR A 146 -2.59 2.22 6.55
CA TYR A 146 -2.60 2.47 5.10
C TYR A 146 -1.63 1.55 4.33
N PRO A 147 -1.90 1.32 3.03
CA PRO A 147 -0.96 0.64 2.15
C PRO A 147 0.17 1.58 1.74
N ALA A 148 1.30 1.01 1.29
CA ALA A 148 2.38 1.79 0.69
C ALA A 148 2.08 2.15 -0.78
N GLY A 149 1.01 1.62 -1.37
CA GLY A 149 0.66 1.93 -2.75
C GLY A 149 -0.71 1.40 -3.15
N LYS A 150 -1.20 1.82 -4.31
CA LYS A 150 -2.51 1.41 -4.80
C LYS A 150 -2.55 -0.03 -5.33
N SER A 151 -1.50 -0.47 -6.02
CA SER A 151 -1.47 -1.74 -6.76
C SER A 151 -0.08 -2.36 -6.89
N ASN A 152 0.92 -1.79 -6.23
CA ASN A 152 2.33 -2.19 -6.33
C ASN A 152 2.79 -2.91 -5.04
N HIS A 153 4.09 -2.87 -4.74
CA HIS A 153 4.65 -3.44 -3.53
C HIS A 153 3.93 -2.86 -2.29
N HIS A 154 3.68 -3.72 -1.29
CA HIS A 154 3.01 -3.35 -0.06
C HIS A 154 1.63 -2.68 -0.24
N ALA A 155 0.89 -3.02 -1.30
CA ALA A 155 -0.48 -2.54 -1.56
C ALA A 155 -1.54 -3.27 -0.71
N VAL A 156 -1.28 -3.39 0.59
CA VAL A 156 -2.06 -4.12 1.59
C VAL A 156 -2.25 -3.27 2.83
N ARG A 157 -3.25 -3.58 3.65
CA ARG A 157 -3.45 -2.88 4.93
C ARG A 157 -2.20 -2.99 5.80
N GLY A 158 -1.76 -1.87 6.37
CA GLY A 158 -0.52 -1.78 7.15
C GLY A 158 0.77 -1.90 6.32
N GLY A 159 0.65 -1.95 4.99
CA GLY A 159 1.80 -2.07 4.09
C GLY A 159 2.78 -0.91 4.18
N LEU A 160 2.31 0.32 4.46
CA LEU A 160 3.17 1.49 4.61
C LEU A 160 4.15 1.35 5.80
N ALA A 161 3.63 0.99 6.98
CA ALA A 161 4.48 0.73 8.14
C ALA A 161 5.37 -0.50 7.96
N PHE A 162 4.85 -1.57 7.31
CA PHE A 162 5.64 -2.76 7.02
C PHE A 162 6.85 -2.46 6.11
N HIS A 163 6.62 -1.69 5.04
CA HIS A 163 7.66 -1.18 4.14
C HIS A 163 8.70 -0.31 4.89
N THR A 164 8.24 0.64 5.71
CA THR A 164 9.15 1.44 6.53
C THR A 164 10.00 0.58 7.48
N LEU A 165 9.41 -0.44 8.10
CA LEU A 165 10.12 -1.30 9.04
C LEU A 165 11.15 -2.20 8.36
N SER A 166 10.85 -2.78 7.20
CA SER A 166 11.84 -3.53 6.42
C SER A 166 13.00 -2.63 5.97
N MET A 167 12.71 -1.42 5.49
CA MET A 167 13.74 -0.44 5.16
C MET A 167 14.61 -0.07 6.37
N LEU A 168 14.03 0.08 7.56
CA LEU A 168 14.80 0.35 8.79
C LEU A 168 15.73 -0.82 9.17
N LYS A 169 15.28 -2.06 8.95
CA LYS A 169 16.10 -3.27 9.15
C LYS A 169 17.29 -3.29 8.18
N ASP A 170 17.07 -2.93 6.91
CA ASP A 170 18.14 -2.79 5.90
C ASP A 170 19.09 -1.63 6.21
N ALA A 171 18.54 -0.46 6.55
CA ALA A 171 19.29 0.72 6.96
C ALA A 171 20.19 0.43 8.16
N LYS A 172 19.73 -0.39 9.11
CA LYS A 172 20.55 -0.86 10.23
C LYS A 172 21.72 -1.71 9.77
N GLY A 173 21.48 -2.71 8.91
CA GLY A 173 22.56 -3.54 8.38
C GLY A 173 23.61 -2.73 7.64
N LEU A 174 23.18 -1.76 6.83
CA LEU A 174 24.07 -0.85 6.10
C LEU A 174 24.84 0.07 7.04
N ALA A 175 24.18 0.68 8.03
CA ALA A 175 24.83 1.56 9.01
C ALA A 175 25.73 0.80 10.00
N ASP A 176 25.52 -0.51 10.22
CA ASP A 176 26.42 -1.37 10.98
C ASP A 176 27.69 -1.71 10.16
N ASN A 177 27.58 -1.77 8.83
CA ASN A 177 28.69 -2.11 7.94
C ASN A 177 29.52 -0.88 7.49
N TYR A 178 28.89 0.28 7.32
CA TYR A 178 29.51 1.50 6.83
C TYR A 178 29.50 2.59 7.91
N GLU A 179 30.62 2.75 8.61
CA GLU A 179 30.76 3.65 9.77
C GLU A 179 30.52 5.13 9.42
N GLN A 180 30.74 5.53 8.17
CA GLN A 180 30.53 6.91 7.72
C GLN A 180 29.04 7.30 7.55
N VAL A 181 28.10 6.35 7.69
CA VAL A 181 26.67 6.60 7.53
C VAL A 181 26.11 7.29 8.77
N ASN A 182 25.50 8.46 8.58
CA ASN A 182 24.71 9.12 9.61
C ASN A 182 23.41 8.34 9.85
N ARG A 183 23.48 7.42 10.81
CA ARG A 183 22.36 6.55 11.22
C ARG A 183 21.10 7.33 11.59
N SER A 184 21.25 8.48 12.25
CA SER A 184 20.11 9.30 12.67
C SER A 184 19.36 9.89 11.48
N LEU A 185 20.09 10.41 10.48
CA LEU A 185 19.48 10.98 9.28
C LEU A 185 18.85 9.88 8.41
N LEU A 186 19.55 8.75 8.23
CA LEU A 186 19.04 7.63 7.45
C LEU A 186 17.74 7.06 8.05
N TYR A 187 17.68 6.85 9.36
CA TYR A 187 16.47 6.35 10.04
C TYR A 187 15.31 7.36 9.96
N ALA A 188 15.59 8.66 10.20
CA ALA A 188 14.57 9.69 10.04
C ALA A 188 14.03 9.76 8.60
N GLY A 189 14.92 9.65 7.60
CA GLY A 189 14.56 9.55 6.19
C GLY A 189 13.68 8.33 5.91
N CYS A 190 14.07 7.13 6.34
CA CYS A 190 13.29 5.90 6.15
C CYS A 190 11.88 6.03 6.75
N ILE A 191 11.73 6.62 7.94
CA ILE A 191 10.43 6.75 8.59
C ILE A 191 9.51 7.74 7.87
N LEU A 192 10.08 8.82 7.32
CA LEU A 192 9.29 9.92 6.78
C LEU A 192 9.06 9.83 5.27
N HIS A 193 9.98 9.26 4.48
CA HIS A 193 10.01 9.40 3.01
C HIS A 193 8.64 9.21 2.33
N ASP A 194 7.90 8.19 2.77
CA ASP A 194 6.60 7.81 2.23
C ASP A 194 5.41 8.19 3.12
N MET A 195 5.63 8.82 4.27
CA MET A 195 4.55 9.16 5.21
C MET A 195 3.53 10.12 4.59
N GLY A 196 3.89 10.87 3.54
CA GLY A 196 2.94 11.67 2.74
C GLY A 196 1.80 10.84 2.13
N LYS A 197 1.95 9.50 2.03
CA LYS A 197 0.91 8.58 1.54
C LYS A 197 -0.36 8.58 2.40
N VAL A 198 -0.26 8.98 3.68
CA VAL A 198 -1.43 9.16 4.58
C VAL A 198 -2.37 10.31 4.15
N LEU A 199 -1.89 11.16 3.23
CA LEU A 199 -2.63 12.27 2.60
C LEU A 199 -2.89 11.99 1.11
N GLU A 200 -1.97 11.30 0.44
CA GLU A 200 -2.09 10.94 -0.98
C GLU A 200 -3.20 9.91 -1.24
N LEU A 201 -3.47 9.02 -0.26
CA LEU A 201 -4.37 7.87 -0.42
C LEU A 201 -5.62 8.00 0.45
N THR A 202 -6.74 7.44 -0.02
CA THR A 202 -8.04 7.53 0.68
C THR A 202 -8.16 6.61 1.90
N GLY A 203 -7.42 5.50 1.96
CA GLY A 203 -7.53 4.53 3.05
C GLY A 203 -6.99 3.13 2.76
N PRO A 204 -7.15 2.19 3.73
CA PRO A 204 -6.68 0.80 3.64
C PRO A 204 -7.47 -0.08 2.65
N ALA A 205 -8.74 0.26 2.44
CA ALA A 205 -9.64 -0.52 1.62
C ALA A 205 -9.97 0.22 0.32
N ALA A 206 -9.99 -0.54 -0.77
CA ALA A 206 -10.33 -0.03 -2.10
C ALA A 206 -9.63 1.30 -2.44
N THR A 207 -8.32 1.35 -2.14
CA THR A 207 -7.51 2.57 -2.09
C THR A 207 -7.53 3.34 -3.41
N GLN A 208 -7.76 4.64 -3.30
CA GLN A 208 -7.70 5.60 -4.40
C GLN A 208 -6.78 6.74 -4.05
N TYR A 209 -6.33 7.46 -5.07
CA TYR A 209 -5.64 8.74 -4.89
C TYR A 209 -6.64 9.82 -4.50
N THR A 210 -6.28 10.65 -3.52
CA THR A 210 -7.00 11.89 -3.20
C THR A 210 -6.79 12.95 -4.29
N ALA A 211 -7.48 14.08 -4.20
CA ALA A 211 -7.25 15.19 -5.13
C ALA A 211 -5.83 15.75 -4.95
N GLU A 212 -5.42 15.93 -3.69
CA GLU A 212 -4.08 16.32 -3.27
C GLU A 212 -3.05 15.30 -3.74
N GLY A 213 -3.32 14.00 -3.60
CA GLY A 213 -2.45 12.94 -4.09
C GLY A 213 -2.21 13.00 -5.60
N ASN A 214 -3.25 13.24 -6.40
CA ASN A 214 -3.12 13.35 -7.86
C ASN A 214 -2.46 14.66 -8.32
N LEU A 215 -2.67 15.77 -7.60
CA LEU A 215 -2.20 17.09 -8.01
C LEU A 215 -0.80 17.45 -7.45
N VAL A 216 -0.47 16.95 -6.26
CA VAL A 216 0.72 17.34 -5.49
C VAL A 216 1.67 16.17 -5.30
N GLY A 217 1.15 15.00 -4.91
CA GLY A 217 1.93 13.79 -4.67
C GLY A 217 2.63 13.75 -3.30
N HIS A 218 2.89 12.54 -2.79
CA HIS A 218 3.33 12.34 -1.41
C HIS A 218 4.68 13.01 -1.07
N LEU A 219 5.62 13.13 -2.01
CA LEU A 219 6.93 13.78 -1.77
C LEU A 219 6.78 15.21 -1.25
N VAL A 220 5.93 15.98 -1.92
CA VAL A 220 5.69 17.39 -1.58
C VAL A 220 4.79 17.47 -0.35
N LEU A 221 3.81 16.57 -0.23
CA LEU A 221 2.93 16.51 0.95
C LEU A 221 3.71 16.21 2.23
N ILE A 222 4.70 15.31 2.21
CA ILE A 222 5.52 15.06 3.41
C ILE A 222 6.46 16.22 3.71
N ASP A 223 7.07 16.84 2.70
CA ASP A 223 7.90 18.05 2.90
C ASP A 223 7.11 19.16 3.59
N GLU A 224 5.87 19.39 3.15
CA GLU A 224 4.95 20.33 3.79
C GLU A 224 4.69 19.94 5.25
N GLN A 225 4.39 18.67 5.54
CA GLN A 225 4.15 18.23 6.92
C GLN A 225 5.39 18.39 7.82
N ILE A 226 6.60 18.17 7.30
CA ILE A 226 7.85 18.43 8.01
C ILE A 226 7.97 19.92 8.36
N MET A 227 7.72 20.81 7.40
CA MET A 227 7.81 22.26 7.63
C MET A 227 6.74 22.77 8.60
N LEU A 228 5.51 22.25 8.52
CA LEU A 228 4.44 22.59 9.46
C LEU A 228 4.78 22.11 10.88
N ALA A 229 5.29 20.89 11.02
CA ALA A 229 5.74 20.36 12.31
C ALA A 229 6.89 21.20 12.89
N ALA A 230 7.88 21.55 12.06
CA ALA A 230 9.00 22.38 12.48
C ALA A 230 8.54 23.75 13.01
N ASN A 231 7.62 24.39 12.30
CA ASN A 231 7.04 25.68 12.71
C ASN A 231 6.25 25.56 14.03
N GLU A 232 5.41 24.53 14.17
CA GLU A 232 4.62 24.32 15.39
C GLU A 232 5.50 24.01 16.62
N LEU A 233 6.62 23.31 16.40
CA LEU A 233 7.61 22.98 17.43
C LEU A 233 8.60 24.13 17.70
N ASN A 234 8.46 25.27 17.01
CA ASN A 234 9.35 26.44 17.12
C ASN A 234 10.82 26.13 16.80
N PHE A 235 11.08 25.25 15.84
CA PHE A 235 12.42 25.06 15.30
C PHE A 235 12.78 26.20 14.34
N ASP A 236 14.09 26.45 14.20
CA ASP A 236 14.61 27.33 13.17
C ASP A 236 14.36 26.72 11.79
N LEU A 237 13.48 27.34 11.01
CA LEU A 237 13.07 26.89 9.68
C LEU A 237 14.20 26.96 8.63
N GLU A 238 15.27 27.70 8.92
CA GLU A 238 16.46 27.83 8.08
C GLU A 238 17.61 26.90 8.54
N SER A 239 17.39 26.10 9.58
CA SER A 239 18.41 25.18 10.10
C SER A 239 18.84 24.13 9.07
N GLU A 240 20.13 23.80 9.09
CA GLU A 240 20.70 22.76 8.23
C GLU A 240 20.06 21.39 8.49
N ASP A 241 19.75 21.06 9.75
CA ASP A 241 19.04 19.83 10.11
C ASP A 241 17.73 19.67 9.32
N LEU A 242 16.90 20.72 9.25
CA LEU A 242 15.67 20.69 8.46
C LEU A 242 15.95 20.56 6.97
N LEU A 243 16.91 21.32 6.45
CA LEU A 243 17.27 21.27 5.05
C LEU A 243 17.69 19.85 4.61
N LEU A 244 18.52 19.18 5.42
CA LEU A 244 18.97 17.81 5.15
C LEU A 244 17.81 16.81 5.21
N LEU A 245 16.93 16.90 6.21
CA LEU A 245 15.78 16.00 6.33
C LEU A 245 14.79 16.17 5.16
N ARG A 246 14.55 17.41 4.73
CA ARG A 246 13.73 17.70 3.55
C ARG A 246 14.36 17.13 2.29
N HIS A 247 15.68 17.27 2.13
CA HIS A 247 16.39 16.68 0.99
C HIS A 247 16.26 15.16 0.95
N MET A 248 16.33 14.47 2.11
CA MET A 248 16.11 13.03 2.20
C MET A 248 14.77 12.64 1.57
N VAL A 249 13.66 13.26 2.00
CA VAL A 249 12.32 12.88 1.51
C VAL A 249 12.07 13.33 0.07
N LEU A 250 12.54 14.52 -0.33
CA LEU A 250 12.30 15.05 -1.67
C LEU A 250 13.14 14.35 -2.75
N SER A 251 14.25 13.71 -2.41
CA SER A 251 15.14 13.08 -3.38
C SER A 251 15.07 11.55 -3.44
N HIS A 252 14.25 10.91 -2.59
CA HIS A 252 14.35 9.47 -2.36
C HIS A 252 13.95 8.59 -3.56
N HIS A 253 13.07 9.03 -4.48
CA HIS A 253 12.85 8.24 -5.70
C HIS A 253 14.10 8.18 -6.60
N GLY A 254 15.13 8.99 -6.37
CA GLY A 254 16.45 8.80 -6.98
C GLY A 254 16.59 9.23 -8.44
N LYS A 255 15.48 9.51 -9.13
CA LYS A 255 15.45 9.87 -10.56
C LYS A 255 14.37 10.89 -10.86
N PHE A 256 14.66 11.81 -11.78
CA PHE A 256 13.67 12.78 -12.24
C PHE A 256 12.47 12.11 -12.91
N GLU A 257 12.71 11.02 -13.64
CA GLU A 257 11.67 10.22 -14.31
C GLU A 257 10.72 9.56 -13.32
N TYR A 258 11.12 9.38 -12.07
CA TYR A 258 10.28 8.86 -10.99
C TYR A 258 9.59 9.98 -10.21
N GLY A 259 9.69 11.24 -10.66
CA GLY A 259 9.02 12.39 -10.04
C GLY A 259 9.81 13.06 -8.91
N SER A 260 11.06 12.65 -8.64
CA SER A 260 11.89 13.38 -7.68
C SER A 260 12.21 14.78 -8.18
N PRO A 261 11.96 15.85 -7.40
CA PRO A 261 12.39 17.21 -7.74
C PRO A 261 13.92 17.39 -7.75
N LYS A 262 14.66 16.56 -7.01
CA LYS A 262 16.13 16.56 -6.95
C LYS A 262 16.66 15.13 -6.84
N LEU A 263 17.88 14.91 -7.33
CA LEU A 263 18.59 13.65 -7.14
C LEU A 263 19.20 13.57 -5.73
N PRO A 264 19.43 12.36 -5.20
CA PRO A 264 20.21 12.16 -3.98
C PRO A 264 21.55 12.89 -4.06
N ALA A 265 21.87 13.63 -3.00
CA ALA A 265 23.06 14.47 -2.92
C ALA A 265 23.74 14.37 -1.54
N LEU A 266 23.31 13.37 -0.76
CA LEU A 266 23.86 12.96 0.52
C LEU A 266 24.08 11.45 0.43
N LEU A 267 25.05 10.92 1.18
CA LEU A 267 25.26 9.48 1.26
C LEU A 267 23.99 8.78 1.76
N GLU A 268 23.35 9.34 2.78
CA GLU A 268 22.13 8.81 3.37
C GLU A 268 20.96 8.86 2.40
N ALA A 269 20.88 9.90 1.56
CA ALA A 269 19.83 10.00 0.54
C ALA A 269 20.03 8.96 -0.58
N GLU A 270 21.28 8.70 -0.98
CA GLU A 270 21.60 7.64 -1.94
C GLU A 270 21.23 6.28 -1.34
N LEU A 271 21.60 6.04 -0.08
CA LEU A 271 21.24 4.80 0.60
C LEU A 271 19.73 4.64 0.75
N LEU A 272 19.00 5.70 1.13
CA LEU A 272 17.54 5.67 1.24
C LEU A 272 16.90 5.25 -0.09
N HIS A 273 17.31 5.86 -1.20
CA HIS A 273 16.83 5.49 -2.53
C HIS A 273 17.08 4.00 -2.85
N ARG A 274 18.28 3.50 -2.55
CA ARG A 274 18.64 2.09 -2.82
C ARG A 274 17.90 1.11 -1.92
N ILE A 275 17.66 1.49 -0.66
CA ILE A 275 16.92 0.68 0.31
C ILE A 275 15.46 0.57 -0.11
N ASP A 276 14.85 1.68 -0.53
CA ASP A 276 13.48 1.71 -1.05
C ASP A 276 13.32 0.79 -2.28
N ASP A 277 14.20 0.94 -3.29
CA ASP A 277 14.19 0.09 -4.49
C ASP A 277 14.46 -1.40 -4.18
N LEU A 278 15.36 -1.68 -3.23
CA LEU A 278 15.65 -3.03 -2.77
C LEU A 278 14.43 -3.68 -2.13
N ASP A 279 13.81 -3.00 -1.16
CA ASP A 279 12.64 -3.51 -0.46
C ASP A 279 11.46 -3.75 -1.41
N ALA A 280 11.15 -2.77 -2.26
CA ALA A 280 10.14 -2.86 -3.30
C ALA A 280 10.37 -4.07 -4.23
N THR A 281 11.64 -4.31 -4.61
CA THR A 281 12.05 -5.43 -5.45
C THR A 281 11.89 -6.76 -4.73
N VAL A 282 12.40 -6.88 -3.50
CA VAL A 282 12.30 -8.11 -2.70
C VAL A 282 10.84 -8.48 -2.47
N TYR A 283 9.99 -7.52 -2.10
CA TYR A 283 8.57 -7.75 -1.91
C TYR A 283 7.90 -8.23 -3.21
N ALA A 284 8.07 -7.49 -4.32
CA ALA A 284 7.41 -7.81 -5.58
C ALA A 284 7.80 -9.19 -6.12
N VAL A 285 9.09 -9.53 -6.06
CA VAL A 285 9.60 -10.83 -6.53
C VAL A 285 9.14 -11.95 -5.61
N THR A 286 9.25 -11.78 -4.30
CA THR A 286 8.84 -12.81 -3.32
C THR A 286 7.34 -13.10 -3.44
N ASN A 287 6.50 -12.06 -3.49
CA ASN A 287 5.06 -12.22 -3.63
C ASN A 287 4.70 -12.98 -4.93
N ALA A 288 5.34 -12.62 -6.05
CA ALA A 288 5.11 -13.31 -7.32
C ALA A 288 5.55 -14.79 -7.28
N LEU A 289 6.70 -15.08 -6.67
CA LEU A 289 7.21 -16.45 -6.54
C LEU A 289 6.34 -17.32 -5.63
N GLN A 290 5.81 -16.78 -4.53
CA GLN A 290 4.90 -17.49 -3.63
C GLN A 290 3.60 -17.96 -4.32
N HIS A 291 3.19 -17.30 -5.41
CA HIS A 291 2.02 -17.66 -6.22
C HIS A 291 2.37 -18.42 -7.50
N THR A 292 3.66 -18.59 -7.81
CA THR A 292 4.11 -19.30 -9.01
C THR A 292 4.32 -20.78 -8.71
N PRO A 293 3.87 -21.73 -9.54
CA PRO A 293 4.18 -23.14 -9.32
C PRO A 293 5.69 -23.43 -9.39
N LYS A 294 6.15 -24.38 -8.56
CA LYS A 294 7.54 -24.86 -8.57
C LYS A 294 7.97 -25.30 -9.96
N GLY A 295 9.17 -24.87 -10.38
CA GLY A 295 9.73 -25.16 -11.69
C GLY A 295 9.18 -24.31 -12.84
N GLN A 296 8.46 -23.23 -12.55
CA GLN A 296 7.93 -22.31 -13.54
C GLN A 296 8.45 -20.88 -13.33
N PHE A 297 8.29 -20.04 -14.34
CA PHE A 297 8.56 -18.61 -14.25
C PHE A 297 7.31 -17.85 -13.85
N THR A 298 7.47 -16.77 -13.08
CA THR A 298 6.42 -15.78 -12.85
C THR A 298 5.91 -15.21 -14.18
N GLU A 299 4.74 -14.58 -14.13
CA GLU A 299 4.36 -13.60 -15.15
C GLU A 299 5.35 -12.41 -15.16
N PRO A 300 5.47 -11.66 -16.28
CA PRO A 300 6.27 -10.46 -16.35
C PRO A 300 5.88 -9.43 -15.27
N LEU A 301 6.84 -9.00 -14.46
CA LEU A 301 6.61 -8.00 -13.42
C LEU A 301 6.92 -6.60 -13.96
N LEU A 302 5.88 -5.80 -14.18
CA LEU A 302 6.03 -4.43 -14.72
C LEU A 302 6.83 -3.51 -13.80
N SER A 303 6.72 -3.69 -12.48
CA SER A 303 7.53 -2.96 -11.48
C SER A 303 9.02 -3.33 -11.53
N GLN A 304 9.40 -4.30 -12.36
CA GLN A 304 10.74 -4.85 -12.49
C GLN A 304 11.16 -4.90 -13.96
N ASP A 305 10.78 -3.88 -14.74
CA ASP A 305 11.07 -3.76 -16.17
C ASP A 305 10.56 -4.94 -17.02
N GLY A 306 9.47 -5.59 -16.59
CA GLY A 306 8.90 -6.75 -17.27
C GLY A 306 9.72 -8.05 -17.09
N LYS A 307 10.66 -8.09 -16.15
CA LYS A 307 11.43 -9.30 -15.84
C LYS A 307 10.53 -10.41 -15.32
N ARG A 308 10.96 -11.65 -15.56
CA ARG A 308 10.36 -12.87 -15.04
C ARG A 308 11.36 -13.55 -14.11
N TYR A 309 10.85 -14.13 -13.03
CA TYR A 309 11.66 -14.81 -12.01
C TYR A 309 11.31 -16.28 -11.97
N TYR A 310 12.28 -17.16 -11.77
CA TYR A 310 12.07 -18.61 -11.77
C TYR A 310 11.84 -19.10 -10.35
N HIS A 311 10.79 -19.89 -10.10
CA HIS A 311 10.58 -20.60 -8.84
C HIS A 311 11.33 -21.93 -8.87
N PRO A 312 12.42 -22.11 -8.11
CA PRO A 312 13.15 -23.37 -8.10
C PRO A 312 12.28 -24.55 -7.64
N LYS A 313 12.57 -25.76 -8.12
CA LYS A 313 11.84 -26.97 -7.68
C LYS A 313 12.04 -27.28 -6.19
N HIS A 314 13.16 -26.85 -5.65
CA HIS A 314 13.54 -26.98 -4.24
C HIS A 314 14.09 -25.65 -3.76
N ASP A 315 13.29 -24.91 -2.98
CA ASP A 315 13.67 -23.63 -2.39
C ASP A 315 13.22 -23.58 -0.93
N PRO A 316 14.00 -24.15 0.01
CA PRO A 316 13.61 -24.19 1.42
C PRO A 316 13.62 -22.81 2.08
N ALA A 317 14.26 -21.80 1.49
CA ALA A 317 14.25 -20.45 2.01
C ALA A 317 12.90 -19.78 1.71
N LEU A 318 12.44 -19.86 0.46
CA LEU A 318 11.13 -19.34 0.06
C LEU A 318 9.98 -20.08 0.75
N GLU A 319 10.09 -21.41 0.94
CA GLU A 319 9.07 -22.21 1.63
C GLU A 319 8.94 -21.88 3.13
N LYS A 320 10.02 -21.42 3.76
CA LYS A 320 10.03 -21.00 5.17
C LYS A 320 9.68 -19.53 5.34
N ALA A 321 9.80 -18.73 4.27
CA ALA A 321 9.46 -17.32 4.30
C ALA A 321 7.97 -17.16 4.63
N ARG A 322 7.64 -16.15 5.43
CA ARG A 322 6.24 -15.81 5.70
C ARG A 322 5.57 -15.38 4.40
N HIS A 323 4.29 -15.70 4.25
CA HIS A 323 3.46 -15.10 3.20
C HIS A 323 3.40 -13.60 3.42
N LEU A 324 3.55 -12.82 2.34
CA LEU A 324 3.59 -11.35 2.43
C LEU A 324 2.20 -10.70 2.44
N GLU A 325 1.15 -11.44 2.07
CA GLU A 325 -0.23 -10.96 1.91
C GLU A 325 -1.27 -12.02 2.29
#